data_AF-A0A9R1FV26-F1
#
_entry.id   AF-A0A9R1FV26-F1
#
_cell.length_a   1.000
_cell.length_b   1.000
_cell.length_c   1.000
_cell.angle_alpha   90.00
_cell.angle_beta   90.00
_cell.angle_gamma   90.00
#
_symmetry.space_group_name_H-M   'P 1'
#
loop_
_entity.id
_entity.type
_entity.pdbx_description
1 polymer ?
#
loop_
_entity_poly.entity_id
_entity_poly.type
_entity_poly.pdbx_seq_one_letter_code
_entity_poly.pdbx_strand_id
1 'polypeptide(L)'
;METGCLEAVNLWNSRYTDRSVIAPILDEIGELALSFTSFTVQHVMRSANGPAHLCAKRACTLSVTKSWLDSTPPFLISSLLADCSTSTFVE
;
A
#
# COMPACT_ATOMS: atom_id res chain seq x y z
N MET A 1 2.50 2.73 7.77
CA MET A 1 2.21 2.14 6.45
C MET A 1 1.31 0.93 6.65
N GLU A 2 0.21 0.86 5.92
CA GLU A 2 -0.72 -0.26 5.95
C GLU A 2 -0.54 -1.13 4.70
N THR A 3 -0.69 -2.44 4.86
CA THR A 3 -0.60 -3.39 3.75
C THR A 3 -1.55 -4.56 3.94
N GLY A 4 -2.15 -5.02 2.84
CA GLY A 4 -2.95 -6.25 2.81
C GLY A 4 -2.13 -7.55 2.74
N CYS A 5 -0.80 -7.46 2.82
CA CYS A 5 0.10 -8.61 2.75
C CYS A 5 0.75 -8.88 4.11
N LEU A 6 0.26 -9.89 4.83
CA LEU A 6 0.80 -10.27 6.13
C LEU A 6 2.29 -10.66 6.06
N GLU A 7 2.70 -11.33 4.98
CA GLU A 7 4.09 -11.72 4.76
C GLU A 7 5.02 -10.51 4.71
N ALA A 8 4.61 -9.43 4.02
CA ALA A 8 5.38 -8.19 3.97
C ALA A 8 5.57 -7.55 5.36
N VAL A 9 4.57 -7.65 6.24
CA VAL A 9 4.69 -7.17 7.63
C VAL A 9 5.66 -8.03 8.43
N ASN A 10 5.59 -9.35 8.27
CA ASN A 10 6.50 -10.27 8.95
C ASN A 10 7.96 -10.01 8.53
N LEU A 11 8.20 -9.91 7.22
CA LEU A 11 9.51 -9.59 6.65
C LEU A 11 10.03 -8.24 7.14
N TRP A 12 9.16 -7.22 7.23
CA TRP A 12 9.53 -5.95 7.84
C TRP A 12 9.87 -6.11 9.32
N ASN A 13 9.16 -6.92 10.10
CA ASN A 13 9.48 -7.06 11.52
C ASN A 13 10.81 -7.81 11.74
N SER A 14 11.14 -8.77 10.88
CA SER A 14 12.38 -9.56 10.92
C SER A 14 13.53 -9.01 10.04
N ARG A 15 13.41 -7.80 9.47
CA ARG A 15 14.39 -7.29 8.47
C ARG A 15 15.86 -7.34 8.88
N TYR A 16 16.17 -7.15 10.16
CA TYR A 16 17.57 -7.15 10.63
C TYR A 16 18.19 -8.55 10.74
N THR A 17 17.39 -9.60 10.61
CA THR A 17 17.83 -10.99 10.74
C THR A 17 17.63 -11.81 9.47
N ASP A 18 16.74 -11.38 8.58
CA ASP A 18 16.43 -12.10 7.35
C ASP A 18 17.45 -11.84 6.24
N ARG A 19 17.93 -12.92 5.61
CA ARG A 19 18.81 -12.90 4.43
C ARG A 19 18.04 -13.19 3.14
N SER A 20 16.77 -12.81 3.11
CA SER A 20 15.92 -13.05 1.94
C SER A 20 16.38 -12.20 0.75
N VAL A 21 15.98 -12.60 -0.46
CA VAL A 21 16.30 -11.86 -1.70
C VAL A 21 15.81 -10.41 -1.65
N ILE A 22 14.82 -10.11 -0.81
CA ILE A 22 14.25 -8.79 -0.67
C ILE A 22 14.93 -7.92 0.39
N ALA A 23 15.93 -8.44 1.13
CA ALA A 23 16.60 -7.70 2.20
C ALA A 23 17.12 -6.31 1.75
N PRO A 24 17.74 -6.14 0.57
CA PRO A 24 18.17 -4.81 0.11
C PRO A 24 17.01 -3.81 -0.05
N ILE A 25 15.82 -4.28 -0.45
CA ILE A 25 14.62 -3.44 -0.58
C ILE A 25 14.14 -3.02 0.81
N LEU A 26 14.18 -3.93 1.79
CA LEU A 26 13.79 -3.63 3.17
C LEU A 26 14.76 -2.64 3.83
N ASP A 27 16.06 -2.72 3.53
CA ASP A 27 17.05 -1.77 3.98
C ASP A 27 16.79 -0.38 3.40
N GLU A 28 16.50 -0.27 2.09
CA GLU A 28 16.15 1.00 1.46
C GLU A 28 14.88 1.62 2.06
N ILE A 29 13.84 0.82 2.30
CA ILE A 29 12.63 1.28 3.01
C ILE A 29 12.98 1.72 4.44
N GLY A 30 13.92 1.03 5.11
CA GLY A 30 14.46 1.39 6.42
C GLY A 30 15.11 2.76 6.43
N GLU A 31 15.99 3.04 5.47
CA GLU A 31 16.66 4.34 5.32
C GLU A 31 15.65 5.46 5.05
N LEU A 32 14.67 5.22 4.15
CA LEU A 32 13.60 6.19 3.90
C LEU A 32 12.72 6.40 5.14
N ALA A 33 12.49 5.37 5.95
CA ALA A 33 11.71 5.45 7.17
C ALA A 33 12.34 6.36 8.23
N LEU A 34 13.67 6.55 8.21
CA LEU A 34 14.38 7.48 9.11
C LEU A 34 13.99 8.95 8.90
N SER A 35 13.39 9.28 7.74
CA SER A 35 12.84 10.63 7.49
C SER A 35 11.60 10.94 8.34
N PHE A 36 10.98 9.93 8.97
CA PHE A 36 9.83 10.07 9.85
C PHE A 36 10.24 9.97 11.32
N THR A 37 9.59 10.72 12.21
CA THR A 37 9.79 10.60 13.67
C THR A 37 9.50 9.19 14.18
N SER A 38 8.55 8.50 13.56
CA SER A 38 8.22 7.10 13.84
C SER A 38 7.59 6.48 12.60
N PHE A 39 7.95 5.23 12.32
CA PHE A 39 7.42 4.48 11.20
C PHE A 39 7.07 3.05 11.62
N THR A 40 5.84 2.64 11.34
CA THR A 40 5.36 1.28 11.59
C THR A 40 4.72 0.71 10.33
N VAL A 41 4.85 -0.60 10.15
CA VAL A 41 4.19 -1.36 9.08
C VAL A 41 3.16 -2.28 9.71
N GLN A 42 1.91 -2.18 9.27
CA GLN A 42 0.78 -2.89 9.88
C GLN A 42 -0.03 -3.62 8.82
N HIS A 43 -0.56 -4.77 9.20
CA HIS A 43 -1.42 -5.57 8.35
C HIS A 43 -2.86 -5.10 8.46
N VAL A 44 -3.53 -4.92 7.32
CA VAL A 44 -4.97 -4.62 7.26
C VAL A 44 -5.70 -5.68 6.43
N MET A 45 -7.01 -5.81 6.65
CA MET A 45 -7.84 -6.68 5.81
C MET A 45 -7.78 -6.24 4.35
N ARG A 46 -7.85 -7.19 3.41
CA ARG A 46 -7.82 -6.88 1.96
C ARG A 46 -8.93 -5.90 1.55
N SER A 47 -10.07 -5.93 2.22
CA SER A 47 -11.18 -4.99 2.00
C SER A 47 -10.78 -3.54 2.28
N ALA A 48 -9.96 -3.29 3.30
CA ALA A 48 -9.44 -1.96 3.64
C ALA A 48 -8.29 -1.53 2.70
N ASN A 49 -7.59 -2.48 2.07
CA ASN A 49 -6.52 -2.18 1.11
C ASN A 49 -6.98 -2.16 -0.36
N GLY A 50 -8.28 -1.94 -0.59
CA GLY A 50 -8.93 -2.02 -1.90
C GLY A 50 -8.33 -1.08 -2.96
N PRO A 51 -8.20 0.24 -2.69
CA PRO A 51 -7.63 1.18 -3.66
C PRO A 51 -6.20 0.81 -4.08
N ALA A 52 -5.34 0.44 -3.12
CA ALA A 52 -3.97 0.04 -3.40
C ALA A 52 -3.91 -1.24 -4.25
N HIS A 53 -4.78 -2.22 -3.98
CA HIS A 53 -4.88 -3.43 -4.80
C HIS A 53 -5.26 -3.11 -6.25
N LEU A 54 -6.24 -2.22 -6.46
CA LEU A 54 -6.65 -1.80 -7.80
C LEU A 54 -5.52 -1.08 -8.55
N CYS A 55 -4.78 -0.20 -7.87
CA CYS A 55 -3.59 0.45 -8.42
C CYS A 55 -2.54 -0.56 -8.89
N ALA A 56 -2.16 -1.51 -8.02
CA ALA A 56 -1.17 -2.54 -8.35
C ALA A 56 -1.64 -3.43 -9.52
N LYS A 57 -2.90 -3.88 -9.48
CA LYS A 57 -3.50 -4.68 -10.56
C LYS A 57 -3.49 -3.94 -11.90
N ARG A 58 -3.82 -2.64 -11.89
CA ARG A 58 -3.80 -1.82 -13.11
C ARG A 58 -2.38 -1.63 -13.62
N ALA A 59 -1.42 -1.35 -12.74
CA ALA A 59 -0.01 -1.18 -13.10
C ALA A 59 0.55 -2.41 -13.83
N CYS A 60 0.21 -3.62 -13.39
CA CYS A 60 0.62 -4.86 -14.07
C CYS A 60 0.12 -5.01 -15.51
N THR A 61 -0.89 -4.24 -15.92
CA THR A 61 -1.43 -4.25 -17.31
C THR A 61 -0.84 -3.17 -18.20
N LEU A 62 0.01 -2.30 -17.65
CA LEU A 62 0.59 -1.16 -18.36
C LEU A 62 2.04 -1.47 -18.72
N SER A 63 2.45 -1.12 -19.93
CA SER A 63 3.86 -1.11 -20.35
C SER A 63 4.55 0.23 -20.09
N VAL A 64 3.81 1.21 -19.56
CA VAL A 64 4.26 2.59 -19.36
C VAL A 64 3.92 3.06 -17.95
N THR A 65 4.74 3.96 -17.43
CA THR A 65 4.44 4.69 -16.20
C THR A 65 3.31 5.68 -16.44
N LYS A 66 2.34 5.73 -15.52
CA LYS A 66 1.25 6.71 -15.53
C LYS A 66 1.22 7.48 -14.22
N SER A 67 0.95 8.76 -14.31
CA SER A 67 0.72 9.66 -13.18
C SER A 67 -0.65 10.32 -13.32
N TRP A 68 -1.32 10.54 -12.19
CA TRP A 68 -2.61 11.21 -12.11
C TRP A 68 -2.45 12.45 -11.25
N LEU A 69 -2.05 13.57 -11.86
CA LEU A 69 -1.84 14.84 -11.16
C LEU A 69 -3.09 15.74 -11.23
N ASP A 70 -3.81 15.70 -12.35
CA ASP A 70 -4.93 16.61 -12.62
C ASP A 70 -6.30 16.04 -12.23
N SER A 71 -6.44 14.71 -12.16
CA SER A 71 -7.73 14.07 -11.88
C SER A 71 -7.59 12.67 -11.29
N THR A 72 -8.55 12.29 -10.43
CA THR A 72 -8.67 10.94 -9.91
C THR A 72 -9.03 9.96 -11.03
N PRO A 73 -8.31 8.85 -11.20
CA PRO A 73 -8.59 7.93 -12.28
C PRO A 73 -9.93 7.20 -12.06
N PRO A 74 -10.77 7.05 -13.11
CA PRO A 74 -12.14 6.53 -12.97
C PRO A 74 -12.24 5.15 -12.30
N PHE A 75 -11.25 4.29 -12.51
CA PHE A 75 -11.25 2.93 -11.96
C PHE A 75 -11.10 2.88 -10.42
N LEU A 76 -10.64 3.97 -9.79
CA LEU A 76 -10.50 4.05 -8.33
C LEU A 76 -11.73 4.65 -7.64
N ILE A 77 -12.58 5.40 -8.35
CA ILE A 77 -13.64 6.21 -7.74
C ILE A 77 -14.55 5.36 -6.84
N SER A 78 -15.07 4.24 -7.34
CA SER A 78 -15.96 3.37 -6.54
C SER A 78 -15.28 2.80 -5.30
N SER A 79 -14.00 2.44 -5.39
CA SER A 79 -13.25 1.91 -4.25
C SER A 79 -12.94 2.99 -3.21
N LEU A 80 -12.67 4.22 -3.64
CA LEU A 80 -12.43 5.36 -2.74
C LEU A 80 -13.72 5.79 -2.03
N LEU A 81 -14.86 5.75 -2.74
CA LEU A 81 -16.17 6.04 -2.13
C LEU A 81 -16.56 4.99 -1.08
N ALA A 82 -16.27 3.72 -1.33
CA ALA A 82 -16.51 2.64 -0.36
C ALA A 82 -15.62 2.75 0.89
N ASP A 83 -14.44 3.36 0.77
CA ASP A 83 -13.50 3.60 1.88
C ASP A 83 -13.91 4.84 2.71
N CYS A 84 -14.72 5.73 2.14
CA CYS A 84 -15.17 6.93 2.83
C CYS A 84 -16.28 6.59 3.84
N SER A 85 -16.03 6.89 5.12
CA SER A 85 -16.97 6.69 6.24
C SER A 85 -18.25 7.55 6.17
N THR A 86 -18.36 8.46 5.20
CA THR A 86 -19.59 9.24 4.96
C THR A 86 -20.64 8.48 4.17
N SER A 87 -20.30 7.34 3.58
CA SER A 87 -21.23 6.48 2.82
C SER A 87 -22.15 5.62 3.70
N THR A 88 -22.00 5.67 5.03
CA THR A 88 -22.75 4.84 6.01
C THR A 88 -23.88 5.55 6.75
N PHE A 89 -24.35 6.73 6.31
CA PHE A 89 -25.54 7.38 6.89
C PHE A 89 -26.60 7.68 5.83
N VAL A 90 -27.33 6.65 5.38
CA VAL A 90 -28.77 6.77 5.07
C VAL A 90 -29.41 5.38 5.23
N GLU A 91 -30.05 5.13 6.38
CA GLU A 91 -31.34 4.44 6.48
C GLU A 91 -32.18 5.14 7.56
#